data_AF-A0A7W0XIR2-F1
#
_entry.id   AF-A0A7W0XIR2-F1
#
_cell.length_a   1.000
_cell.length_b   1.000
_cell.length_c   1.000
_cell.angle_alpha   90.00
_cell.angle_beta   90.00
_cell.angle_gamma   90.00
#
_symmetry.space_group_name_H-M   'P 1'
#
loop_
_entity.id
_entity.type
_entity.pdbx_description
1 polymer ?
#
loop_
_entity_poly.entity_id
_entity_poly.type
_entity_poly.pdbx_seq_one_letter_code
_entity_poly.pdbx_strand_id
1 'polypeptide(L)' 'MNELLSPEALTALFQVIMIDLVLAGDNAIVIGLAAAGLPPDQRKRAILIG' A
#
# COMPACT_ATOMS: atom_id res chain seq x y z
N MET A 1 -19.81 22.45 5.29
CA MET A 1 -19.62 21.00 5.07
C MET A 1 -18.13 20.82 4.85
N ASN A 2 -17.44 19.90 5.53
CA ASN A 2 -15.98 19.78 5.38
C ASN A 2 -15.65 19.44 3.92
N GLU A 3 -15.05 20.38 3.17
CA GLU A 3 -14.68 20.25 1.75
C GLU A 3 -13.88 18.96 1.45
N LEU A 4 -13.11 18.50 2.44
CA LEU A 4 -12.32 17.25 2.43
C LEU A 4 -13.17 15.96 2.42
N LEU A 5 -14.42 16.02 2.90
CA LEU A 5 -15.34 14.88 2.94
C LEU A 5 -16.47 15.01 1.90
N SER A 6 -16.30 15.88 0.90
CA SER A 6 -17.21 15.97 -0.24
C SER A 6 -17.17 14.67 -1.07
N PRO A 7 -18.28 14.27 -1.72
CA PRO A 7 -18.31 13.10 -2.61
C PRO A 7 -17.23 13.14 -3.69
N GLU A 8 -16.92 14.32 -4.23
CA GLU A 8 -15.91 14.56 -5.25
C GLU A 8 -14.51 14.31 -4.71
N ALA A 9 -14.19 14.83 -3.52
CA ALA A 9 -12.90 14.60 -2.87
C ALA A 9 -12.69 13.12 -2.52
N LEU A 10 -13.73 12.43 -2.04
CA LEU A 10 -13.66 11.00 -1.76
C LEU A 10 -13.46 10.16 -3.03
N THR A 11 -14.11 10.55 -4.13
CA THR A 11 -13.94 9.90 -5.44
C THR A 11 -12.52 10.08 -5.96
N ALA A 12 -11.97 11.30 -5.89
CA ALA A 12 -10.59 11.57 -6.29
C ALA A 12 -9.58 10.81 -5.41
N LEU A 13 -9.79 10.78 -4.10
CA LEU A 13 -8.96 10.01 -3.17
C LEU A 13 -8.97 8.51 -3.53
N PHE A 14 -10.15 7.95 -3.77
CA PHE A 14 -10.29 6.55 -4.14
C PHE A 14 -9.56 6.24 -5.46
N GLN A 15 -9.66 7.12 -6.45
CA GLN A 15 -8.93 6.97 -7.72
C GLN A 15 -7.41 6.95 -7.50
N VAL A 16 -6.87 7.88 -6.72
CA VAL A 16 -5.42 7.93 -6.44
C VAL A 16 -4.96 6.65 -5.73
N ILE A 17 -5.69 6.21 -4.69
CA ILE A 17 -5.38 4.96 -3.98
C ILE A 17 -5.37 3.76 -4.95
N MET A 18 -6.35 3.69 -5.85
CA MET A 18 -6.41 2.60 -6.84
C MET A 18 -5.27 2.65 -7.84
N ILE A 19 -4.88 3.84 -8.31
CA ILE A 19 -3.74 4.02 -9.21
C ILE A 19 -2.45 3.59 -8.52
N ASP A 20 -2.22 4.04 -7.29
CA ASP A 20 -1.03 3.70 -6.52
C ASP A 20 -0.96 2.20 -6.24
N LEU A 21 -2.09 1.56 -5.90
CA LEU A 21 -2.16 0.12 -5.66
C LEU A 21 -1.81 -0.69 -6.93
N VAL A 22 -2.34 -0.29 -8.09
CA VAL A 22 -2.05 -0.95 -9.37
C VAL A 22 -0.59 -0.74 -9.77
N LEU A 23 -0.06 0.47 -9.64
CA LEU A 23 1.32 0.78 -10.01
C LEU A 23 2.36 0.19 -9.03
N ALA A 24 2.00 -0.03 -7.76
CA ALA A 24 2.89 -0.60 -6.75
C ALA A 24 3.05 -2.14 -6.84
N GLY A 25 2.30 -2.81 -7.71
CA GLY A 25 2.22 -4.28 -7.77
C GLY A 25 3.57 -5.01 -7.82
N ASP A 26 4.45 -4.61 -8.75
CA ASP A 26 5.76 -5.25 -8.92
C ASP A 26 6.65 -5.09 -7.67
N ASN A 27 6.63 -3.90 -7.06
CA ASN A 27 7.40 -3.61 -5.86
C ASN A 27 6.90 -4.40 -4.65
N ALA A 28 5.58 -4.53 -4.50
CA ALA A 28 4.96 -5.32 -3.42
C ALA A 28 5.31 -6.80 -3.52
N ILE A 29 5.39 -7.35 -4.75
CA ILE A 29 5.81 -8.73 -4.98
C ILE A 29 7.27 -8.93 -4.58
N VAL A 30 8.18 -8.02 -4.98
CA VAL A 30 9.61 -8.11 -4.63
C VAL A 30 9.83 -8.04 -3.11
N ILE A 31 9.15 -7.12 -2.43
CA ILE A 31 9.21 -7.00 -0.95
C ILE A 31 8.69 -8.28 -0.30
N GLY A 32 7.55 -8.81 -0.77
CA GLY A 32 6.96 -10.04 -0.26
C GLY A 32 7.89 -11.25 -0.42
N LEU A 33 8.53 -11.38 -1.58
CA LEU A 33 9.50 -12.44 -1.86
C LEU A 33 10.76 -12.31 -1.00
N ALA A 34 11.29 -11.10 -0.82
CA ALA A 34 12.42 -10.85 0.06
C ALA A 34 12.10 -11.17 1.52
N ALA A 35 10.92 -10.78 2.00
CA ALA A 35 10.46 -11.05 3.35
C ALA A 35 10.15 -12.55 3.59
N ALA A 36 9.78 -13.30 2.55
CA ALA A 36 9.50 -14.74 2.65
C ALA A 36 10.74 -15.56 3.07
N GLY A 37 11.96 -15.10 2.76
CA GLY A 37 13.19 -15.75 3.19
C GLY A 37 13.60 -15.50 4.65
N LEU A 38 12.93 -14.57 5.35
CA LEU A 38 13.29 -14.17 6.71
C LEU A 38 12.68 -15.08 7.79
N PRO A 39 13.35 -15.21 8.95
CA PRO A 39 12.75 -15.78 10.16
C PRO A 39 11.42 -15.12 10.53
N PRO A 40 10.47 -15.83 11.16
CA PRO A 40 9.10 -15.34 11.40
C PRO A 40 9.00 -14.01 12.17
N ASP A 41 9.93 -13.78 13.10
CA ASP A 41 10.07 -12.56 13.90
C ASP A 41 10.57 -11.35 13.08
N GLN A 42 11.40 -11.60 12.07
CA GLN A 42 11.96 -10.57 11.19
C GLN A 42 11.03 -10.26 10.00
N ARG A 43 10.30 -11.25 9.49
CA ARG A 43 9.35 -11.08 8.37
C ARG A 43 8.30 -10.01 8.66
N LYS A 44 7.73 -10.01 9.87
CA LYS A 44 6.74 -9.00 10.28
C LYS A 44 7.33 -7.60 10.31
N ARG A 45 8.57 -7.47 10.80
CA ARG A 45 9.28 -6.18 10.81
C ARG A 45 9.56 -5.69 9.40
N ALA A 46 10.03 -6.57 8.52
CA ALA A 46 10.31 -6.24 7.13
C ALA A 46 9.06 -5.75 6.39
N ILE A 47 7.90 -6.38 6.58
CA ILE A 47 6.62 -5.97 5.98
C ILE A 47 6.09 -4.66 6.58
N LEU A 48 6.40 -4.35 7.85
CA LEU A 48 5.84 -3.17 8.52
C LEU A 48 6.63 -1.89 8.23
N ILE A 49 7.92 -2.02 7.90
CA ILE A 49 8.82 -0.87 7.67
C ILE A 49 9.22 -0.70 6.20
N GLY A 50 9.14 -1.77 5.40
CA GLY A 50 9.47 -1.79 3.98
C GLY A 50 8.21 -1.93 3.15
#